data_AF-A0A9X4B1S5-F1
#
_entry.id   AF-A0A9X4B1S5-F1
#
_cell.length_a   1.000
_cell.length_b   1.000
_cell.length_c   1.000
_cell.angle_alpha   90.00
_cell.angle_beta   90.00
_cell.angle_gamma   90.00
#
_symmetry.space_group_name_H-M   'P 1'
#
loop_
_entity.id
_entity.type
_entity.pdbx_description
1 polymer ?
#
loop_
_entity_poly.entity_id
_entity_poly.type
_entity_poly.pdbx_seq_one_letter_code
_entity_poly.pdbx_strand_id
1 'polypeptide(L)' 'MDLLIKGIDKNENKCKVCGKEVYSDIIIEKSLLCHYCNEKIATMTVDDFEYNFYKDRIRDWLLSNYNF' A
#
# COMPACT_ATOMS: atom_id res chain seq x y z
N MET A 1 -23.34 7.25 12.82
CA MET A 1 -22.15 7.87 12.19
C MET A 1 -22.10 7.29 10.80
N ASP A 2 -22.73 7.97 9.85
CA ASP A 2 -22.76 7.51 8.46
C ASP A 2 -21.37 7.70 7.88
N LEU A 3 -20.67 6.58 7.69
CA LEU A 3 -19.44 6.53 6.90
C LEU A 3 -19.84 6.80 5.45
N LEU A 4 -20.05 8.08 5.12
CA LEU A 4 -20.09 8.57 3.76
C LEU A 4 -18.74 8.21 3.14
N ILE A 5 -18.72 7.07 2.44
CA ILE A 5 -17.64 6.68 1.53
C ILE A 5 -17.71 7.69 0.38
N LYS A 6 -17.16 8.88 0.63
CA LYS A 6 -17.02 9.95 -0.35
C LYS A 6 -16.14 9.42 -1.47
N GLY A 7 -16.80 9.11 -2.59
CA GLY A 7 -16.24 9.03 -3.93
C GLY A 7 -15.10 8.04 -4.07
N ILE A 8 -15.44 6.76 -4.26
CA ILE A 8 -14.57 5.89 -5.04
C ILE A 8 -14.44 6.56 -6.42
N ASP A 9 -13.22 6.93 -6.75
CA ASP A 9 -12.84 7.57 -8.00
C ASP A 9 -13.42 6.77 -9.20
N LYS A 10 -13.82 7.44 -10.28
CA LYS A 10 -14.46 6.80 -11.47
C LYS A 10 -13.56 5.79 -12.21
N ASN A 11 -12.37 5.51 -11.69
CA ASN A 11 -11.45 4.46 -12.08
C ASN A 11 -11.54 3.25 -11.14
N GLU A 12 -12.76 2.81 -10.83
CA GLU A 12 -13.09 1.87 -9.75
C GLU A 12 -12.35 0.53 -9.81
N ASN A 13 -11.78 0.16 -10.95
CA ASN A 13 -11.05 -1.10 -11.14
C ASN A 13 -9.68 -0.88 -11.80
N LYS A 14 -9.00 0.24 -11.59
CA LYS A 14 -7.67 0.47 -12.20
C LYS A 14 -6.58 0.62 -11.16
N CYS A 15 -5.44 0.02 -11.45
CA CYS A 15 -4.24 0.20 -10.65
C CYS A 15 -3.80 1.67 -10.63
N LYS A 16 -3.62 2.24 -9.44
CA LYS A 16 -3.17 3.63 -9.26
C LYS A 16 -1.82 3.95 -9.93
N VAL A 17 -0.95 2.96 -10.06
CA VAL A 17 0.41 3.15 -10.59
C VAL A 17 0.46 3.01 -12.11
N CYS A 18 -0.16 1.98 -12.66
CA CYS A 18 -0.03 1.65 -14.09
C CYS A 18 -1.31 1.82 -14.90
N GLY A 19 -2.45 2.12 -14.27
CA GLY A 19 -3.74 2.32 -14.92
C GLY A 19 -4.38 1.06 -15.51
N LYS A 20 -3.74 -0.11 -15.39
CA LYS A 20 -4.31 -1.40 -15.84
C LYS A 20 -5.57 -1.73 -15.06
N GLU A 21 -6.55 -2.31 -15.75
CA GLU A 21 -7.72 -2.87 -15.10
C GLU A 21 -7.33 -4.03 -14.19
N VAL A 22 -7.94 -4.10 -13.02
CA VAL A 22 -7.68 -5.10 -12.00
C VAL A 22 -9.02 -5.58 -11.44
N TYR A 23 -9.16 -6.90 -11.34
CA TYR A 23 -10.41 -7.58 -10.97
C TYR A 23 -10.29 -8.37 -9.66
N SER A 24 -9.08 -8.43 -9.09
CA SER A 24 -8.74 -9.11 -7.85
C SER A 24 -7.61 -8.32 -7.20
N ASP A 25 -7.86 -7.66 -6.06
CA ASP A 25 -6.99 -6.54 -5.66
C ASP A 25 -6.49 -6.54 -4.23
N ILE A 26 -5.32 -5.91 -4.11
CA ILE A 26 -4.72 -5.42 -2.88
C ILE A 26 -5.18 -3.97 -2.71
N ILE A 27 -6.02 -3.70 -1.72
CA ILE A 27 -6.50 -2.34 -1.40
C ILE A 27 -5.52 -1.73 -0.40
N ILE A 28 -4.80 -0.69 -0.82
CA ILE A 28 -3.94 0.11 0.05
C ILE A 28 -4.40 1.55 -0.02
N GLU A 29 -4.68 2.17 1.13
CA GLU A 29 -5.08 3.58 1.25
C GLU A 29 -6.17 4.01 0.23
N LYS A 30 -7.25 3.21 0.15
CA LYS A 30 -8.40 3.44 -0.74
C LYS A 30 -8.05 3.44 -2.25
N SER A 31 -6.90 2.89 -2.62
CA SER A 31 -6.41 2.80 -3.99
C SER A 31 -6.17 1.35 -4.38
N LEU A 32 -6.49 0.99 -5.63
CA LEU A 32 -6.20 -0.35 -6.16
C LEU A 32 -4.77 -0.44 -6.68
N LEU A 33 -4.12 -1.56 -6.41
CA LEU A 33 -2.78 -1.88 -6.85
C LEU A 33 -2.79 -3.27 -7.49
N CYS A 34 -2.44 -3.34 -8.78
CA CYS A 34 -2.25 -4.63 -9.42
C CYS A 34 -1.07 -5.37 -8.78
N HIS A 35 -1.15 -6.70 -8.78
CA HIS A 35 -0.15 -7.54 -8.13
C HIS A 35 1.29 -7.20 -8.58
N TYR A 36 1.49 -6.95 -9.87
CA TYR A 36 2.79 -6.56 -10.43
C TYR A 36 3.35 -5.27 -9.83
N CYS A 37 2.53 -4.22 -9.70
CA CYS A 37 2.97 -2.97 -9.11
C CYS A 37 3.23 -3.12 -7.62
N ASN A 38 2.39 -3.89 -6.91
CA ASN A 38 2.59 -4.18 -5.50
C ASN A 38 3.91 -4.92 -5.26
N GLU A 39 4.18 -5.98 -6.04
CA GLU A 39 5.43 -6.75 -5.93
C GLU A 39 6.65 -5.86 -6.20
N LYS A 40 6.63 -5.07 -7.28
CA LYS A 40 7.71 -4.12 -7.57
C LYS A 40 7.97 -3.13 -6.45
N ILE A 41 6.92 -2.61 -5.81
CA ILE A 41 7.06 -1.68 -4.69
C ILE A 41 7.61 -2.41 -3.47
N ALA A 42 7.08 -3.59 -3.15
CA ALA A 42 7.51 -4.40 -2.01
C ALA A 42 8.98 -4.83 -2.11
N THR A 43 9.48 -5.06 -3.33
CA THR A 43 10.87 -5.44 -3.58
C THR A 43 11.77 -4.24 -3.92
N MET A 44 11.25 -3.02 -3.94
CA MET A 44 12.04 -1.84 -4.31
C MET A 44 13.06 -1.54 -3.22
N THR A 45 14.34 -1.47 -3.60
CA THR A 45 15.38 -0.93 -2.73
C THR A 45 15.31 0.59 -2.79
N VAL A 46 14.79 1.20 -1.72
CA VAL A 46 14.77 2.65 -1.56
C VAL A 46 15.98 3.02 -0.69
N ASP A 47 16.96 3.67 -1.31
CA ASP A 47 18.11 4.25 -0.59
C ASP A 47 17.77 5.68 -0.17
N ASP A 48 16.88 5.79 0.82
CA ASP A 48 16.47 7.04 1.43
C ASP A 48 16.65 6.92 2.95
N PHE A 49 17.42 7.85 3.53
CA PHE A 49 17.76 7.81 4.95
C PHE A 49 16.52 7.91 5.84
N GLU A 50 15.59 8.80 5.51
CA GLU A 50 14.39 9.04 6.30
C GLU A 50 13.45 7.83 6.23
N TYR A 51 13.26 7.29 5.03
CA TYR A 51 12.52 6.05 4.81
C TYR A 51 13.10 4.90 5.63
N ASN A 52 14.41 4.66 5.55
CA ASN A 52 15.08 3.58 6.29
C ASN A 52 14.95 3.76 7.80
N PHE A 53 15.12 4.98 8.31
CA PHE A 53 14.94 5.30 9.72
C PHE A 53 13.53 4.94 10.21
N TYR A 54 12.47 5.36 9.50
CA TYR A 54 11.10 5.05 9.91
C TYR A 54 10.74 3.58 9.73
N LYS A 55 11.22 2.94 8.66
CA LYS A 55 11.01 1.52 8.40
C LYS A 55 11.53 0.65 9.54
N ASP A 56 12.76 0.91 10.00
CA ASP A 56 13.36 0.13 11.08
C ASP A 56 12.64 0.38 12.42
N ARG A 57 12.25 1.63 12.71
CA ARG A 57 11.45 1.94 13.90
C ARG A 57 10.10 1.23 13.93
N ILE A 58 9.40 1.17 12.79
CA ILE A 58 8.13 0.44 12.70
C ILE A 58 8.36 -1.06 12.89
N ARG A 59 9.43 -1.63 12.31
CA ARG A 59 9.80 -3.04 12.50
C ARG A 59 10.02 -3.35 13.98
N ASP A 60 10.83 -2.56 14.68
CA ASP A 60 11.13 -2.76 16.10
C ASP A 60 9.86 -2.62 16.96
N TRP A 61 9.00 -1.66 16.64
CA TRP A 61 7.71 -1.49 17.31
C TRP A 61 6.81 -2.72 17.11
N LEU A 62 6.72 -3.26 15.89
CA LEU A 62 5.94 -4.47 15.63
C LEU A 62 6.47 -5.68 16.41
N LEU A 63 7.79 -5.90 16.41
CA LEU A 63 8.41 -7.01 17.14
C LEU A 63 8.25 -6.92 18.66
N SER A 64 8.17 -5.71 19.22
CA SER A 64 7.96 -5.51 20.67
C SER A 64 6.49 -5.65 21.09
N ASN A 65 5.54 -5.43 20.18
CA ASN A 65 4.10 -5.49 20.49
C ASN A 65 3.45 -6.81 20.09
N TYR A 66 4.04 -7.52 19.12
CA TYR A 66 3.55 -8.80 18.63
C TYR A 66 4.67 -9.83 18.78
N ASN A 67 4.53 -10.75 19.74
CA ASN A 67 5.39 -11.93 19.87
C ASN A 67 5.16 -12.83 18.65
N PHE A 68 6.01 -12.71 17.64
CA PHE A 68 6.09 -13.66 16.53
C PHE A 68 6.92 -14.89 16.91
#